data_AF-A0A523WJT7-F1
#
_entry.id   AF-A0A523WJT7-F1
#
_cell.length_a   1.000
_cell.length_b   1.000
_cell.length_c   1.000
_cell.angle_alpha   90.00
_cell.angle_beta   90.00
_cell.angle_gamma   90.00
#
_symmetry.space_group_name_H-M   'P 1'
#
loop_
_entity.id
_entity.type
_entity.pdbx_description
1 polymer ?
#
loop_
_entity_poly.entity_id
_entity_poly.type
_entity_poly.pdbx_seq_one_letter_code
_entity_poly.pdbx_strand_id
1 'polypeptide(L)'
;MVLTQREAQDGCIFPLAIPVKRTCPACFGFGTRFFSDCAFCKGEGKITVKKYIRVKIRPGAFTGQLYELNLGSAYVKLYITVR
;
A
#
# COMPACT_ATOMS: atom_id res chain seq x y z
N MET A 1 7.44 -7.04 8.98
CA MET A 1 8.06 -5.84 9.56
C MET A 1 8.69 -6.23 10.88
N VAL A 2 9.85 -5.67 11.19
CA VAL A 2 10.58 -5.97 12.42
C VAL A 2 10.38 -4.82 13.39
N LEU A 3 9.94 -5.13 14.61
CA LEU A 3 9.81 -4.19 15.71
C LEU A 3 10.80 -4.56 16.81
N THR A 4 11.26 -3.57 17.54
CA THR A 4 11.97 -3.80 18.80
C THR A 4 10.99 -4.16 19.92
N GLN A 5 11.45 -4.82 20.98
CA GLN A 5 10.67 -5.06 22.20
C GLN A 5 9.95 -3.80 22.71
N ARG A 6 10.65 -2.66 22.79
CA ARG A 6 10.05 -1.41 23.29
C ARG A 6 8.98 -0.87 22.36
N GLU A 7 9.20 -0.86 21.05
CA GLU A 7 8.19 -0.43 20.07
C GLU A 7 6.94 -1.32 20.10
N ALA A 8 7.13 -2.63 20.30
CA ALA A 8 6.04 -3.57 20.42
C ALA A 8 5.23 -3.35 21.72
N GLN A 9 5.90 -3.01 22.83
CA GLN A 9 5.27 -2.73 24.13
C GLN A 9 4.51 -1.40 24.12
N ASP A 10 5.14 -0.32 23.68
CA ASP A 10 4.55 1.03 23.72
C ASP A 10 3.57 1.29 22.57
N GLY A 11 3.63 0.47 21.52
CA GLY A 11 2.92 0.68 20.27
C GLY A 11 3.60 1.77 19.42
N CYS A 12 3.37 1.71 18.11
CA CYS A 12 4.03 2.63 17.17
C CYS A 12 3.15 2.96 15.96
N ILE A 13 3.48 4.06 15.28
CA ILE A 13 2.89 4.40 13.99
C ILE A 13 3.97 4.22 12.93
N PHE A 14 3.78 3.24 12.06
CA PHE A 14 4.75 2.92 11.02
C PHE A 14 4.27 3.42 9.66
N PRO A 15 5.00 4.32 8.99
CA PRO A 15 4.68 4.75 7.63
C PRO A 15 5.08 3.65 6.63
N LEU A 16 4.13 3.20 5.82
CA LEU A 16 4.36 2.25 4.74
C LEU A 16 4.11 2.90 3.39
N ALA A 17 5.05 2.73 2.47
CA ALA A 17 4.86 3.04 1.07
C ALA A 17 4.45 1.78 0.33
N ILE A 18 3.26 1.79 -0.27
CA ILE A 18 2.71 0.65 -1.01
C ILE A 18 2.37 1.05 -2.45
N PRO A 19 2.63 0.18 -3.43
CA PRO A 19 2.17 0.40 -4.80
C PRO A 19 0.66 0.13 -4.87
N VAL A 20 -0.11 1.11 -5.35
CA VAL A 20 -1.54 0.95 -5.63
C VAL A 20 -1.83 1.29 -7.08
N LYS A 21 -2.72 0.53 -7.70
CA LYS A 21 -3.22 0.83 -9.05
C LYS A 21 -4.27 1.94 -8.94
N ARG A 22 -4.01 3.07 -9.58
CA ARG A 22 -4.95 4.18 -9.73
C ARG A 22 -5.38 4.28 -11.19
N THR A 23 -6.60 4.73 -11.44
CA THR A 23 -7.05 5.09 -12.80
C THR A 23 -6.10 6.10 -13.43
N CYS A 24 -5.73 5.87 -14.69
CA CYS A 24 -4.89 6.80 -15.45
C CYS A 24 -5.64 8.14 -15.61
N PRO A 25 -5.08 9.28 -15.15
CA PRO A 25 -5.73 10.58 -15.28
C PRO A 25 -5.69 11.12 -16.71
N ALA A 26 -4.76 10.63 -17.55
CA ALA A 26 -4.59 11.12 -18.92
C ALA A 26 -5.62 10.55 -19.90
N CYS A 27 -6.12 9.33 -19.64
CA CYS A 27 -7.15 8.67 -20.45
C CYS A 27 -8.37 8.26 -19.62
N PHE A 28 -8.49 8.71 -18.36
CA PHE A 28 -9.62 8.40 -17.47
C PHE A 28 -9.99 6.91 -17.34
N GLY A 29 -9.05 5.99 -17.59
CA GLY A 29 -9.31 4.56 -17.56
C GLY A 29 -9.51 3.89 -18.91
N PHE A 30 -9.65 4.64 -20.01
CA PHE A 30 -9.92 4.08 -21.33
C PHE A 30 -8.74 3.31 -21.94
N GLY A 31 -7.51 3.57 -21.49
CA GLY A 31 -6.31 2.94 -22.05
C GLY A 31 -5.87 3.54 -23.40
N THR A 32 -6.80 4.14 -24.15
CA THR A 32 -6.56 4.83 -25.41
C THR A 32 -6.88 6.32 -25.31
N ARG A 33 -6.34 7.11 -26.24
CA ARG A 33 -6.71 8.52 -26.42
C ARG A 33 -6.81 8.82 -27.92
N PHE A 34 -7.99 9.24 -28.37
CA PHE A 34 -8.32 9.39 -29.79
C PHE A 34 -8.08 8.09 -30.57
N PHE A 35 -7.06 8.06 -31.42
CA PHE A 35 -6.77 6.96 -32.36
C PHE A 35 -5.52 6.14 -31.97
N SER A 36 -4.91 6.42 -30.82
CA SER A 36 -3.69 5.74 -30.37
C SER A 36 -3.77 5.33 -28.90
N ASP A 37 -2.94 4.37 -28.51
CA ASP A 37 -2.78 4.01 -27.10
C ASP A 37 -2.32 5.20 -26.26
N CYS A 38 -2.80 5.26 -25.02
CA CYS A 38 -2.39 6.31 -24.11
C CYS A 38 -0.92 6.12 -23.74
N ALA A 39 -0.04 7.03 -24.19
CA ALA A 39 1.39 6.97 -23.89
C ALA A 39 1.72 7.00 -22.38
N PHE A 40 0.83 7.59 -21.56
CA PHE A 40 1.03 7.72 -20.12
C PHE A 40 0.87 6.40 -19.36
N CYS A 41 -0.14 5.58 -19.71
CA CYS A 41 -0.35 4.26 -19.12
C CYS A 41 0.01 3.10 -20.05
N LYS A 42 0.50 3.39 -21.27
CA LYS A 42 0.85 2.42 -22.32
C LYS A 42 -0.28 1.41 -22.60
N GLY A 43 -1.51 1.90 -22.73
CA GLY A 43 -2.67 1.03 -22.99
C GLY A 43 -3.35 0.43 -21.75
N GLU A 44 -2.73 0.41 -20.55
CA GLU A 44 -3.31 -0.26 -19.37
C GLU A 44 -4.62 0.39 -18.85
N GLY A 45 -4.85 1.67 -19.10
CA GLY A 45 -5.92 2.46 -18.45
C GLY A 45 -5.68 2.72 -16.95
N LYS A 46 -4.65 2.13 -16.36
CA LYS A 46 -4.26 2.31 -14.95
C LYS A 46 -2.78 2.65 -14.85
N ILE A 47 -2.40 3.26 -13.74
CA ILE A 47 -1.02 3.58 -13.39
C ILE A 47 -0.73 3.10 -11.97
N THR A 48 0.49 2.64 -11.71
CA THR A 48 0.92 2.30 -10.36
C THR A 48 1.47 3.55 -9.68
N VAL A 49 0.91 3.91 -8.52
CA VAL A 49 1.38 5.04 -7.70
C VAL A 49 1.77 4.56 -6.31
N LYS A 50 2.75 5.20 -5.68
CA LYS A 50 3.12 4.93 -4.28
C LYS A 50 2.17 5.68 -3.37
N LYS A 51 1.41 4.96 -2.56
CA LYS A 51 0.57 5.53 -1.49
C LYS A 51 1.28 5.34 -0.15
N TYR A 52 1.42 6.41 0.60
CA TYR A 52 1.94 6.36 1.96
C TYR A 52 0.78 6.20 2.93
N ILE A 53 0.80 5.13 3.71
CA ILE A 53 -0.19 4.87 4.75
C ILE A 53 0.50 4.81 6.10
N ARG A 54 -0.20 5.25 7.15
CA ARG A 54 0.28 5.17 8.52
C ARG A 54 -0.43 4.01 9.19
N VAL A 55 0.31 2.95 9.46
CA VAL A 55 -0.22 1.78 10.16
C VAL A 55 0.02 1.99 11.65
N LYS A 56 -1.07 1.99 12.43
CA LYS A 56 -0.99 2.06 13.89
C LYS A 56 -0.91 0.63 14.44
N ILE A 57 0.22 0.31 15.05
CA ILE A 57 0.44 -0.92 15.79
C ILE A 57 0.04 -0.66 17.24
N ARG A 58 -0.86 -1.50 17.77
CA ARG A 58 -1.29 -1.36 19.16
C ARG A 58 -0.18 -1.83 20.12
N PRO A 59 -0.10 -1.24 21.32
CA PRO A 59 0.70 -1.77 22.43
C PRO A 59 0.50 -3.27 22.62
N GLY A 60 1.58 -3.98 22.94
CA GLY A 60 1.57 -5.43 23.14
C GLY A 60 1.59 -6.24 21.84
N ALA A 61 2.17 -5.71 20.76
CA ALA A 61 2.33 -6.48 19.53
C ALA A 61 3.32 -7.65 19.73
N PHE A 62 3.12 -8.76 19.02
CA PHE A 62 3.96 -9.95 19.19
C PHE A 62 4.32 -10.60 17.84
N THR A 63 5.38 -11.41 17.84
CA THR A 63 5.84 -12.13 16.64
C THR A 63 4.77 -13.07 16.11
N GLY A 64 4.51 -13.02 14.81
CA GLY A 64 3.47 -13.82 14.16
C GLY A 64 2.11 -13.12 14.10
N GLN A 65 1.95 -11.97 14.74
CA GLN A 65 0.75 -11.16 14.58
C GLN A 65 0.60 -10.69 13.13
N LEU A 66 -0.62 -10.86 12.59
CA LEU A 66 -0.99 -10.45 11.24
C LEU A 66 -1.83 -9.17 11.30
N TYR A 67 -1.44 -8.18 10.50
CA TYR A 67 -2.25 -7.00 10.23
C TYR A 67 -2.73 -7.05 8.78
N GLU A 68 -4.04 -7.05 8.60
CA GLU A 68 -4.68 -6.97 7.29
C GLU A 68 -5.20 -5.55 7.06
N LEU A 69 -4.78 -4.97 5.94
CA LEU A 69 -5.14 -3.60 5.57
C LEU A 69 -5.91 -3.63 4.25
N ASN A 70 -7.14 -3.13 4.29
CA ASN A 70 -7.94 -2.90 3.09
C ASN A 70 -7.72 -1.46 2.61
N LEU A 71 -7.28 -1.30 1.37
CA LEU A 71 -6.89 -0.02 0.79
C LEU A 71 -7.76 0.34 -0.42
N GLY A 72 -8.96 -0.23 -0.49
CA GLY A 72 -9.91 -0.08 -1.59
C GLY A 72 -9.52 -0.93 -2.80
N SER A 73 -8.41 -0.61 -3.45
CA SER A 73 -7.95 -1.29 -4.68
C SER A 73 -6.89 -2.37 -4.44
N ALA A 74 -6.47 -2.58 -3.18
CA ALA A 74 -5.45 -3.55 -2.79
C ALA A 74 -5.70 -4.04 -1.36
N TYR A 75 -5.34 -5.30 -1.10
CA TYR A 75 -5.25 -5.86 0.24
C TYR A 75 -3.77 -6.10 0.57
N VAL A 76 -3.33 -5.68 1.76
CA VAL A 76 -1.94 -5.85 2.20
C VAL A 76 -1.93 -6.60 3.53
N LYS A 77 -1.11 -7.65 3.59
CA LYS A 77 -0.89 -8.46 4.78
C LYS A 77 0.50 -8.14 5.35
N LEU A 78 0.55 -7.74 6.61
CA LEU A 78 1.79 -7.41 7.30
C LEU A 78 2.02 -8.40 8.44
N TYR A 79 3.15 -9.10 8.38
CA TYR A 79 3.59 -9.99 9.44
C TYR A 79 4.52 -9.23 10.39
N ILE A 80 4.21 -9.26 11.69
CA ILE A 80 5.06 -8.66 12.72
C ILE A 80 6.11 -9.67 13.18
N THR A 81 7.33 -9.21 13.38
CA THR A 81 8.39 -9.93 14.07
C THR A 81 9.00 -9.00 15.10
N VAL A 82 8.99 -9.40 16.37
CA VAL A 82 9.62 -8.65 17.45
C VAL A 82 11.03 -9.21 17.67
N ARG A 83 12.02 -8.31 17.71
CA ARG A 83 13.42 -8.60 18.05
C ARG A 83 13.87 -7.80 19.27
#